data_AF-J9EW66-F1
#
_entry.id   AF-J9EW66-F1
#
_cell.length_a   1.000
_cell.length_b   1.000
_cell.length_c   1.000
_cell.angle_alpha   90.00
_cell.angle_beta   90.00
_cell.angle_gamma   90.00
#
_symmetry.space_group_name_H-M   'P 1'
#
loop_
_entity.id
_entity.type
_entity.pdbx_description
1 polymer ?
#
loop_
_entity_poly.entity_id
_entity_poly.type
_entity_poly.pdbx_seq_one_letter_code
_entity_poly.pdbx_strand_id
1 'polypeptide(L)'
;MGVPKFYRWISERYPCLSEVVQDEQIPEFDNLYLDMNGIIHGCSHPDDEDISFRISEEQIFRDIFNYIDFLFGIIKPKKVFFMAIDGVAPRAKMNQQRARRFMSAKNAREALSKARKKGIKIPDEKPFDSNCITPGTEFMARLHEQLQYFVQMKITTDSCWQGLRIYLSGHNCPGEGEHKIMDFIRSERSRSDYDANTRHCLYGLDADLIMLGICSHEPHFALLREEVKFGRQKNRNGKHRTSVDEITFHLLHLSLLREYLSWEFYPLKEKLPFDYDLESVIDDWVLMGFLIGNDFIPHLPHVHIHEDALPLLYATYNEVLPQLDGYINEAGILNLKRFEIFLKNFAKNDRKNFIEQMDDEAYLSSKRTSNAWRKSAFTSNNDEQSFNEDLEMFDLSNDEKNKVTEEYSSKGAFDSDSNASDECEEIIERRILTSTRAVSRKFSNT
;
A
#
# COMPACT_ATOMS: atom_id res chain seq x y z
N MET A 1 2.47 1.75 -1.84
CA MET A 1 3.01 1.68 -0.45
C MET A 1 1.93 2.17 0.49
N GLY A 2 2.23 2.38 1.78
CA GLY A 2 1.27 2.96 2.71
C GLY A 2 0.15 2.01 3.13
N VAL A 3 -1.08 2.52 3.19
CA VAL A 3 -2.26 1.76 3.61
C VAL A 3 -2.90 0.99 2.42
N PRO A 4 -2.80 -0.35 2.34
CA PRO A 4 -3.27 -1.11 1.18
C PRO A 4 -4.79 -0.96 0.97
N LYS A 5 -5.23 -0.76 -0.28
CA LYS A 5 -6.66 -0.60 -0.67
C LYS A 5 -7.39 0.59 -0.02
N PHE A 6 -6.69 1.48 0.70
CA PHE A 6 -7.30 2.64 1.36
C PHE A 6 -7.99 3.59 0.39
N TYR A 7 -7.33 3.94 -0.72
CA TYR A 7 -7.93 4.76 -1.78
C TYR A 7 -9.25 4.18 -2.31
N ARG A 8 -9.32 2.86 -2.47
CA ARG A 8 -10.53 2.20 -2.93
C ARG A 8 -11.64 2.31 -1.89
N TRP A 9 -11.34 1.97 -0.63
CA TRP A 9 -12.31 2.05 0.46
C TRP A 9 -12.87 3.46 0.65
N ILE A 10 -12.00 4.47 0.66
CA ILE A 10 -12.44 5.86 0.86
C ILE A 10 -13.28 6.37 -0.32
N SER A 11 -12.96 5.95 -1.54
CA SER A 11 -13.74 6.29 -2.74
C SER A 11 -15.10 5.58 -2.77
N GLU A 12 -15.20 4.35 -2.27
CA GLU A 12 -16.47 3.62 -2.14
C GLU A 12 -17.34 4.21 -1.03
N ARG A 13 -16.76 4.62 0.11
CA ARG A 13 -17.49 5.25 1.22
C ARG A 13 -17.95 6.67 0.91
N TYR A 14 -17.10 7.46 0.24
CA TYR A 14 -17.34 8.85 -0.09
C TYR A 14 -17.29 9.03 -1.62
N PRO A 15 -18.39 8.75 -2.33
CA PRO A 15 -18.39 8.59 -3.79
C PRO A 15 -18.12 9.87 -4.57
N CYS A 16 -18.34 11.04 -3.99
CA CYS A 16 -18.13 12.33 -4.66
C CYS A 16 -16.72 12.90 -4.50
N LEU A 17 -15.77 12.15 -3.92
CA LEU A 17 -14.41 12.64 -3.69
C LEU A 17 -13.59 12.82 -4.96
N SER A 18 -13.81 11.97 -5.97
CA SER A 18 -12.98 11.93 -7.16
C SER A 18 -13.76 12.36 -8.39
N GLU A 19 -13.21 13.27 -9.16
CA GLU A 19 -13.70 13.62 -10.49
C GLU A 19 -12.74 13.12 -11.57
N VAL A 20 -13.29 12.70 -12.71
CA VAL A 20 -12.47 12.38 -13.89
C VAL A 20 -12.03 13.69 -14.53
N VAL A 21 -10.74 13.82 -14.77
CA VAL A 21 -10.14 15.00 -15.39
C VAL A 21 -10.60 15.10 -16.84
N GLN A 22 -11.24 16.23 -17.17
CA GLN A 22 -11.55 16.65 -18.53
C GLN A 22 -10.95 18.04 -18.75
N ASP A 23 -10.32 18.29 -19.91
CA ASP A 23 -9.46 19.46 -20.16
C ASP A 23 -10.10 20.83 -19.84
N GLU A 24 -11.43 20.92 -19.86
CA GLU A 24 -12.19 22.16 -19.68
C GLU A 24 -12.75 22.35 -18.26
N GLN A 25 -12.60 21.36 -17.37
CA GLN A 25 -13.28 21.32 -16.06
C GLN A 25 -12.34 21.40 -14.86
N ILE A 26 -11.02 21.43 -15.08
CA ILE A 26 -10.03 21.41 -14.01
C ILE A 26 -10.03 22.77 -13.29
N PRO A 27 -10.19 22.81 -11.96
CA PRO A 27 -9.99 24.04 -11.19
C PRO A 27 -8.59 24.60 -11.41
N GLU A 28 -8.43 25.93 -11.37
CA GLU A 28 -7.08 26.49 -11.38
C GLU A 28 -6.33 26.19 -10.08
N PHE A 29 -5.04 25.91 -10.19
CA PHE A 29 -4.16 25.65 -9.06
C PHE A 29 -3.03 26.67 -8.98
N ASP A 30 -2.68 27.07 -7.76
CA ASP A 30 -1.53 27.94 -7.53
C ASP A 30 -0.23 27.12 -7.56
N ASN A 31 -0.26 25.95 -6.91
CA ASN A 31 0.92 25.13 -6.71
C ASN A 31 0.69 23.69 -7.19
N LEU A 32 1.61 23.17 -7.99
CA LEU A 32 1.68 21.76 -8.38
C LEU A 32 2.91 21.10 -7.77
N TYR A 33 2.71 19.95 -7.12
CA TYR A 33 3.75 19.13 -6.52
C TYR A 33 3.77 17.75 -7.18
N LEU A 34 4.94 17.28 -7.60
CA LEU A 34 5.11 15.94 -8.17
C LEU A 34 5.98 15.09 -7.26
N ASP A 35 5.42 13.98 -6.77
CA ASP A 35 6.23 12.86 -6.31
C ASP A 35 6.72 12.06 -7.52
N MET A 36 8.00 12.20 -7.83
CA MET A 36 8.61 11.68 -9.03
C MET A 36 8.86 10.17 -8.98
N ASN A 37 8.88 9.55 -7.81
CA ASN A 37 9.26 8.15 -7.69
C ASN A 37 8.31 7.23 -8.47
N GLY A 38 7.00 7.46 -8.34
CA GLY A 38 5.99 6.73 -9.13
C GLY A 38 6.19 6.88 -10.65
N ILE A 39 6.52 8.09 -11.11
CA ILE A 39 6.78 8.41 -12.52
C ILE A 39 8.01 7.67 -13.03
N ILE A 40 9.12 7.69 -12.27
CA ILE A 40 10.37 7.03 -12.65
C ILE A 40 10.17 5.51 -12.77
N HIS A 41 9.44 4.90 -11.84
CA HIS A 41 9.10 3.48 -11.91
C HIS A 41 8.22 3.17 -13.14
N GLY A 42 7.10 3.89 -13.32
CA GLY A 42 6.20 3.68 -14.46
C GLY A 42 6.85 3.89 -15.83
N CYS A 43 7.83 4.79 -15.93
CA CYS A 43 8.55 5.07 -17.17
C CYS A 43 9.69 4.08 -17.45
N SER A 44 10.20 3.36 -16.46
CA SER A 44 11.36 2.47 -16.62
C SER A 44 11.01 0.99 -16.71
N HIS A 45 9.94 0.55 -16.05
CA HIS A 45 9.48 -0.84 -16.04
C HIS A 45 7.97 -0.89 -15.76
N PRO A 46 7.12 -0.65 -16.78
CA PRO A 46 5.67 -0.61 -16.59
C PRO A 46 5.05 -1.98 -16.25
N ASP A 47 5.75 -3.07 -16.57
CA ASP A 47 5.32 -4.44 -16.26
C ASP A 47 6.52 -5.25 -15.72
N ASP A 48 6.55 -5.48 -14.41
CA ASP A 48 7.59 -6.26 -13.72
C ASP A 48 7.57 -7.75 -14.14
N GLU A 49 6.48 -8.24 -14.74
CA GLU A 49 6.36 -9.64 -15.18
C GLU A 49 6.94 -9.87 -16.59
N ASP A 50 7.12 -8.82 -17.41
CA ASP A 50 7.69 -8.96 -18.76
C ASP A 50 9.22 -9.08 -18.74
N ILE A 51 9.68 -10.31 -18.58
CA ILE A 51 11.10 -10.70 -18.62
C ILE A 51 11.79 -10.32 -19.95
N SER A 52 11.02 -10.14 -21.03
CA SER A 52 11.54 -9.79 -22.36
C SER A 52 11.66 -8.28 -22.59
N PHE A 53 11.11 -7.46 -21.69
CA PHE A 53 11.11 -6.00 -21.85
C PHE A 53 12.53 -5.42 -21.79
N ARG A 54 12.86 -4.54 -22.74
CA ARG A 54 14.13 -3.81 -22.82
C ARG A 54 13.85 -2.36 -23.16
N ILE A 55 14.53 -1.47 -22.47
CA ILE A 55 14.43 -0.03 -22.67
C ILE A 55 15.81 0.59 -22.42
N SER A 56 16.18 1.58 -23.23
CA SER A 56 17.42 2.33 -23.03
C SER A 56 17.22 3.44 -22.01
N GLU A 57 18.29 3.85 -21.34
CA GLU A 57 18.25 4.95 -20.36
C GLU A 57 17.76 6.26 -21.00
N GLU A 58 18.17 6.55 -22.23
CA GLU A 58 17.74 7.74 -22.97
C GLU A 58 16.24 7.73 -23.24
N GLN A 59 15.67 6.55 -23.52
CA GLN A 59 14.23 6.42 -23.70
C GLN A 59 13.50 6.67 -22.38
N ILE A 60 13.95 6.06 -21.28
CA ILE A 60 13.40 6.29 -19.93
C ILE A 60 13.35 7.80 -19.62
N PHE A 61 14.44 8.52 -19.88
CA PHE A 61 14.51 9.97 -19.61
C PHE A 61 13.51 10.77 -20.45
N ARG A 62 13.39 10.46 -21.75
CA ARG A 62 12.39 11.10 -22.62
C ARG A 62 10.97 10.85 -22.11
N ASP A 63 10.69 9.64 -21.67
CA ASP A 63 9.36 9.29 -21.18
C ASP A 63 9.04 10.03 -19.87
N ILE A 64 10.01 10.13 -18.96
CA ILE A 64 9.87 10.94 -17.74
C ILE A 64 9.59 12.40 -18.11
N PHE A 65 10.32 12.98 -19.06
CA PHE A 65 10.12 14.37 -19.49
C PHE A 65 8.75 14.61 -20.10
N ASN A 66 8.31 13.70 -20.99
CA ASN A 66 6.98 13.77 -21.59
C ASN A 66 5.90 13.66 -20.51
N TYR A 67 6.09 12.79 -19.52
CA TYR A 67 5.13 12.62 -18.43
C TYR A 67 5.04 13.87 -17.55
N ILE A 68 6.18 14.47 -17.17
CA ILE A 68 6.22 15.72 -16.40
C ILE A 68 5.51 16.84 -17.18
N ASP A 69 5.84 16.98 -18.46
CA ASP A 69 5.27 18.03 -19.32
C ASP A 69 3.77 17.87 -19.49
N PHE A 70 3.30 16.62 -19.63
CA PHE A 70 1.89 16.29 -19.71
C PHE A 70 1.16 16.66 -18.42
N LEU A 71 1.66 16.25 -17.25
CA LEU A 71 1.06 16.64 -15.96
C LEU A 71 1.04 18.16 -15.74
N PHE A 72 2.12 18.84 -16.12
CA PHE A 72 2.20 20.29 -16.07
C PHE A 72 1.15 20.93 -16.99
N GLY A 73 0.99 20.39 -18.21
CA GLY A 73 0.00 20.82 -19.19
C GLY A 73 -1.44 20.61 -18.75
N ILE A 74 -1.72 19.57 -17.95
CA ILE A 74 -3.03 19.35 -17.33
C ILE A 74 -3.33 20.44 -16.30
N ILE A 75 -2.45 20.62 -15.32
CA ILE A 75 -2.75 21.42 -14.12
C ILE A 75 -2.48 22.92 -14.29
N LYS A 76 -1.49 23.29 -15.10
CA LYS A 76 -1.10 24.69 -15.41
C LYS A 76 -0.97 25.56 -14.13
N PRO A 77 -0.06 25.22 -13.20
CA PRO A 77 0.10 25.93 -11.93
C PRO A 77 0.44 27.42 -12.16
N LYS A 78 -0.03 28.30 -11.27
CA LYS A 78 0.13 29.76 -11.41
C LYS A 78 1.30 30.38 -10.63
N LYS A 79 1.77 29.72 -9.57
CA LYS A 79 2.79 30.26 -8.65
C LYS A 79 3.99 29.34 -8.48
N VAL A 80 3.76 28.07 -8.13
CA VAL A 80 4.83 27.11 -7.79
C VAL A 80 4.70 25.83 -8.58
N PHE A 81 5.84 25.33 -9.07
CA PHE A 81 5.97 23.97 -9.57
C PHE A 81 7.12 23.27 -8.84
N PHE A 82 6.81 22.21 -8.10
CA PHE A 82 7.77 21.52 -7.23
C PHE A 82 7.87 20.05 -7.63
N MET A 83 9.06 19.60 -8.00
CA MET A 83 9.36 18.20 -8.31
C MET A 83 10.24 17.61 -7.20
N ALA A 84 9.78 16.52 -6.60
CA ALA A 84 10.48 15.84 -5.51
C ALA A 84 10.88 14.43 -5.90
N ILE A 85 12.16 14.11 -5.76
CA ILE A 85 12.71 12.76 -5.94
C ILE A 85 13.20 12.27 -4.58
N ASP A 86 13.00 11.00 -4.27
CA ASP A 86 13.52 10.40 -3.04
C ASP A 86 15.04 10.58 -2.91
N GLY A 87 15.44 11.15 -1.78
CA GLY A 87 16.80 11.13 -1.29
C GLY A 87 17.03 10.01 -0.28
N VAL A 88 18.06 10.18 0.54
CA VAL A 88 18.34 9.23 1.62
C VAL A 88 17.22 9.26 2.65
N ALA A 89 16.48 8.15 2.75
CA ALA A 89 15.37 7.95 3.67
C ALA A 89 15.84 7.77 5.13
N PRO A 90 14.97 8.06 6.12
CA PRO A 90 15.25 7.77 7.53
C PRO A 90 15.37 6.27 7.81
N ARG A 91 16.09 5.92 8.88
CA ARG A 91 16.35 4.53 9.28
C ARG A 91 15.08 3.70 9.43
N ALA A 92 13.98 4.30 9.89
CA ALA A 92 12.71 3.63 10.07
C ALA A 92 12.19 3.00 8.75
N LYS A 93 12.36 3.68 7.61
CA LYS A 93 11.93 3.17 6.30
C LYS A 93 12.96 2.25 5.65
N MET A 94 14.25 2.38 6.00
CA MET A 94 15.34 1.62 5.36
C MET A 94 15.12 0.10 5.38
N ASN A 95 14.55 -0.46 6.45
CA ASN A 95 14.27 -1.89 6.54
C ASN A 95 13.21 -2.33 5.52
N GLN A 96 12.09 -1.61 5.44
CA GLN A 96 11.02 -1.85 4.47
C GLN A 96 11.55 -1.69 3.03
N GLN A 97 12.33 -0.64 2.80
CA GLN A 97 13.01 -0.35 1.55
C GLN A 97 14.02 -1.44 1.14
N ARG A 98 14.75 -2.03 2.09
CA ARG A 98 15.67 -3.15 1.85
C ARG A 98 14.92 -4.43 1.50
N ALA A 99 13.84 -4.73 2.22
CA ALA A 99 13.01 -5.90 1.97
C ALA A 99 12.40 -5.86 0.55
N ARG A 100 11.85 -4.70 0.13
CA ARG A 100 11.32 -4.51 -1.23
C ARG A 100 12.36 -4.77 -2.31
N ARG A 101 13.56 -4.19 -2.18
CA ARG A 101 14.67 -4.39 -3.13
C ARG A 101 15.12 -5.85 -3.21
N PHE A 102 15.22 -6.52 -2.06
CA PHE A 102 15.56 -7.94 -2.00
C PHE A 102 14.49 -8.79 -2.70
N MET A 103 13.21 -8.53 -2.45
CA MET A 103 12.11 -9.25 -3.07
C MET A 103 12.05 -9.02 -4.58
N SER A 104 12.24 -7.79 -5.05
CA SER A 104 12.32 -7.48 -6.48
C SER A 104 13.41 -8.29 -7.17
N ALA A 105 14.63 -8.29 -6.63
CA ALA A 105 15.75 -9.06 -7.18
C ALA A 105 15.51 -10.58 -7.17
N LYS A 106 14.90 -11.10 -6.08
CA LYS A 106 14.53 -12.51 -5.96
C LYS A 106 13.47 -12.91 -7.00
N ASN A 107 12.41 -12.13 -7.11
CA ASN A 107 11.30 -12.36 -8.03
C ASN A 107 11.78 -12.31 -9.49
N ALA A 108 12.60 -11.33 -9.86
CA ALA A 108 13.20 -11.24 -11.19
C ALA A 108 14.04 -12.48 -11.54
N ARG A 109 14.83 -12.98 -10.57
CA ARG A 109 15.64 -14.20 -10.75
C ARG A 109 14.76 -15.45 -10.92
N GLU A 110 13.70 -15.58 -10.12
CA GLU A 110 12.77 -16.70 -10.21
C GLU A 110 11.98 -16.67 -11.52
N ALA A 111 11.52 -15.50 -11.94
CA ALA A 111 10.84 -15.27 -13.21
C ALA A 111 11.74 -15.69 -14.40
N LEU A 112 12.99 -15.23 -14.42
CA LEU A 112 13.99 -15.64 -15.42
C LEU A 112 14.22 -17.16 -15.43
N SER A 113 14.32 -17.81 -14.27
CA SER A 113 14.48 -19.26 -14.16
C SER A 113 13.27 -20.01 -14.72
N LYS A 114 12.05 -19.57 -14.39
CA LYS A 114 10.80 -20.12 -14.92
C LYS A 114 10.71 -19.95 -16.44
N ALA A 115 11.08 -18.79 -16.98
CA ALA A 115 11.09 -18.54 -18.43
C ALA A 115 12.07 -19.44 -19.18
N ARG A 116 13.29 -19.63 -18.64
CA ARG A 116 14.28 -20.55 -19.21
C ARG A 116 13.79 -22.00 -19.21
N LYS A 117 13.16 -22.46 -18.13
CA LYS A 117 12.56 -23.80 -18.05
C LYS A 117 11.44 -24.00 -19.07
N LYS A 118 10.66 -22.95 -19.35
CA LYS A 118 9.60 -22.94 -20.38
C LYS A 118 10.13 -22.77 -21.81
N GLY A 119 11.45 -22.64 -22.01
CA GLY A 119 12.05 -22.45 -23.33
C GLY A 119 11.75 -21.09 -23.98
N ILE A 120 11.32 -20.09 -23.19
CA ILE A 120 11.05 -18.74 -23.69
C ILE A 120 12.37 -18.10 -24.09
N LYS A 121 12.44 -17.57 -25.32
CA LYS A 121 13.62 -16.82 -25.80
C LYS A 121 13.71 -15.50 -25.05
N ILE A 122 14.79 -15.32 -24.30
CA ILE A 122 15.09 -14.09 -23.57
C ILE A 122 16.08 -13.28 -24.42
N PRO A 123 15.88 -11.96 -24.58
CA PRO A 123 16.87 -11.11 -25.25
C PRO A 123 18.24 -11.17 -24.57
N ASP A 124 19.31 -11.12 -25.37
CA ASP A 124 20.69 -11.16 -24.87
C ASP A 124 21.08 -9.90 -24.10
N GLU A 125 20.43 -8.77 -24.41
CA GLU A 125 20.58 -7.51 -23.68
C GLU A 125 20.14 -7.68 -22.22
N LYS A 126 20.80 -6.97 -21.31
CA LYS A 126 20.42 -6.99 -19.88
C LYS A 126 19.13 -6.17 -19.67
N PRO A 127 18.18 -6.68 -18.86
CA PRO A 127 17.04 -5.88 -18.44
C PRO A 127 17.49 -4.70 -17.58
N PHE A 128 16.68 -3.66 -17.53
CA PHE A 128 16.85 -2.55 -16.60
C PHE A 128 16.66 -3.05 -15.15
N ASP A 129 17.59 -2.72 -14.26
CA ASP A 129 17.51 -3.09 -12.83
C ASP A 129 16.87 -1.93 -12.05
N SER A 130 15.60 -2.08 -11.65
CA SER A 130 14.86 -1.06 -10.93
C SER A 130 15.45 -0.70 -9.57
N ASN A 131 16.32 -1.54 -9.00
CA ASN A 131 17.04 -1.20 -7.76
C ASN A 131 17.98 0.00 -7.93
N CYS A 132 18.35 0.35 -9.17
CA CYS A 132 19.14 1.55 -9.43
C CYS A 132 18.36 2.86 -9.17
N ILE A 133 17.04 2.80 -9.01
CA ILE A 133 16.19 3.92 -8.55
C ILE A 133 16.35 4.07 -7.04
N THR A 134 17.55 4.46 -6.63
CA THR A 134 17.96 4.65 -5.24
C THR A 134 18.99 5.78 -5.20
N PRO A 135 18.91 6.72 -4.24
CA PRO A 135 19.89 7.79 -4.13
C PRO A 135 21.32 7.25 -4.05
N GLY A 136 22.24 7.93 -4.75
CA GLY A 136 23.68 7.59 -4.76
C GLY A 136 24.09 6.60 -5.85
N THR A 137 23.17 6.14 -6.69
CA THR A 137 23.50 5.35 -7.89
C THR A 137 23.89 6.27 -9.05
N GLU A 138 24.67 5.74 -10.00
CA GLU A 138 25.04 6.49 -11.20
C GLU A 138 23.84 6.86 -12.07
N PHE A 139 22.84 5.98 -12.14
CA PHE A 139 21.59 6.24 -12.86
C PHE A 139 20.88 7.48 -12.31
N MET A 140 20.73 7.58 -10.98
CA MET A 140 20.07 8.74 -10.36
C MET A 140 20.87 10.04 -10.55
N ALA A 141 22.21 9.96 -10.53
CA ALA A 141 23.06 11.12 -10.81
C ALA A 141 22.86 11.64 -12.24
N ARG A 142 22.87 10.74 -13.25
CA ARG A 142 22.61 11.11 -14.64
C ARG A 142 21.19 11.63 -14.84
N LEU A 143 20.19 10.97 -14.24
CA LEU A 143 18.80 11.42 -14.29
C LEU A 143 18.65 12.84 -13.71
N HIS A 144 19.34 13.15 -12.61
CA HIS A 144 19.30 14.47 -11.99
C HIS A 144 19.87 15.56 -12.92
N GLU A 145 21.02 15.33 -13.54
CA GLU A 145 21.61 16.25 -14.52
C GLU A 145 20.68 16.47 -15.72
N GLN A 146 20.07 15.39 -16.22
CA GLN A 146 19.15 15.46 -17.36
C GLN A 146 17.85 16.20 -17.02
N LEU A 147 17.33 16.03 -15.79
CA LEU A 147 16.18 16.81 -15.31
C LEU A 147 16.51 18.30 -15.14
N GLN A 148 17.69 18.64 -14.63
CA GLN A 148 18.12 20.04 -14.55
C GLN A 148 18.17 20.68 -15.94
N TYR A 149 18.75 19.98 -16.91
CA TYR A 149 18.77 20.43 -18.30
C TYR A 149 17.36 20.57 -18.88
N PHE A 150 16.48 19.59 -18.68
CA PHE A 150 15.09 19.62 -19.12
C PHE A 150 14.33 20.83 -18.58
N VAL A 151 14.42 21.08 -17.27
CA VAL A 151 13.77 22.22 -16.63
C VAL A 151 14.31 23.55 -17.18
N GLN A 152 15.63 23.69 -17.31
CA GLN A 152 16.22 24.91 -17.84
C GLN A 152 15.82 25.16 -19.31
N MET A 153 15.78 24.11 -20.11
CA MET A 153 15.30 24.15 -21.48
C MET A 153 13.83 24.60 -21.52
N LYS A 154 12.96 23.98 -20.72
CA LYS A 154 11.54 24.32 -20.64
C LYS A 154 11.30 25.78 -20.24
N ILE A 155 11.98 26.29 -19.22
CA ILE A 155 11.90 27.71 -18.83
C ILE A 155 12.29 28.64 -19.99
N THR A 156 13.30 28.25 -20.79
CA THR A 156 13.79 29.07 -21.90
C THR A 156 12.86 29.03 -23.10
N THR A 157 12.27 27.87 -23.42
CA THR A 157 11.53 27.65 -24.68
C THR A 157 10.01 27.75 -24.54
N ASP A 158 9.47 27.50 -23.35
CA ASP A 158 8.02 27.42 -23.10
C ASP A 158 7.57 28.57 -22.20
N SER A 159 6.70 29.43 -22.75
CA SER A 159 6.14 30.57 -22.02
C SER A 159 5.31 30.17 -20.80
N CYS A 160 4.71 28.96 -20.79
CA CYS A 160 3.90 28.48 -19.67
C CYS A 160 4.76 28.19 -18.43
N TRP A 161 6.05 27.91 -18.61
CA TRP A 161 7.00 27.66 -17.52
C TRP A 161 7.65 28.94 -17.00
N GLN A 162 7.46 30.07 -17.69
CA GLN A 162 8.04 31.36 -17.33
C GLN A 162 7.22 32.06 -16.25
N GLY A 163 7.89 32.74 -15.32
CA GLY A 163 7.25 33.47 -14.22
C GLY A 163 6.84 32.63 -13.01
N LEU A 164 7.01 31.30 -13.06
CA LEU A 164 6.79 30.39 -11.95
C LEU A 164 8.04 30.23 -11.07
N ARG A 165 7.83 29.95 -9.78
CA ARG A 165 8.90 29.44 -8.91
C ARG A 165 8.99 27.92 -9.08
N ILE A 166 10.03 27.47 -9.79
CA ILE A 166 10.24 26.05 -10.06
C ILE A 166 11.32 25.48 -9.13
N TYR A 167 10.99 24.38 -8.44
CA TYR A 167 11.90 23.69 -7.53
C TYR A 167 12.11 22.25 -7.98
N LEU A 168 13.37 21.83 -8.04
CA LEU A 168 13.77 20.44 -8.26
C LEU A 168 14.51 19.94 -7.02
N SER A 169 13.81 19.21 -6.15
CA SER A 169 14.41 18.56 -4.97
C SER A 169 14.86 17.14 -5.34
N GLY A 170 16.09 17.03 -5.81
CA GLY A 170 16.66 15.78 -6.33
C GLY A 170 17.04 14.75 -5.25
N HIS A 171 17.61 13.63 -5.72
CA HIS A 171 18.10 12.55 -4.87
C HIS A 171 19.30 12.96 -3.97
N ASN A 172 19.92 14.10 -4.29
CA ASN A 172 21.02 14.70 -3.54
C ASN A 172 20.56 15.42 -2.26
N CYS A 173 19.28 15.76 -2.15
CA CYS A 173 18.68 16.27 -0.92
C CYS A 173 18.17 15.08 -0.08
N PRO A 174 18.52 14.94 1.21
CA PRO A 174 17.98 13.87 2.07
C PRO A 174 16.45 13.92 2.22
N GLY A 175 15.83 12.79 2.56
CA GLY A 175 14.39 12.67 2.79
C GLY A 175 13.60 12.11 1.61
N GLU A 176 12.40 11.60 1.91
CA GLU A 176 11.41 11.15 0.91
C GLU A 176 10.79 12.30 0.12
N GLY A 177 10.38 12.04 -1.11
CA GLY A 177 9.71 13.00 -2.00
C GLY A 177 8.47 13.61 -1.35
N GLU A 178 7.56 12.77 -0.87
CA GLU A 178 6.33 13.20 -0.16
C GLU A 178 6.63 14.07 1.07
N HIS A 179 7.65 13.72 1.85
CA HIS A 179 8.03 14.48 3.05
C HIS A 179 8.70 15.81 2.72
N LYS A 180 9.54 15.86 1.67
CA LYS A 180 10.13 17.11 1.15
C LYS A 180 9.05 18.09 0.70
N ILE A 181 8.02 17.59 0.03
CA ILE A 181 6.86 18.38 -0.39
C ILE A 181 6.13 18.93 0.83
N MET A 182 5.84 18.08 1.82
CA MET A 182 5.15 18.50 3.03
C MET A 182 5.97 19.50 3.87
N ASP A 183 7.29 19.33 3.93
CA ASP A 183 8.21 20.30 4.54
C ASP A 183 8.14 21.66 3.83
N PHE A 184 8.15 21.65 2.49
CA PHE A 184 8.01 22.86 1.70
C PHE A 184 6.68 23.56 1.98
N ILE A 185 5.56 22.83 1.97
CA ILE A 185 4.22 23.38 2.27
C ILE A 185 4.20 24.01 3.66
N ARG A 186 4.68 23.29 4.69
CA ARG A 186 4.78 23.85 6.06
C ARG A 186 5.62 25.12 6.12
N SER A 187 6.75 25.15 5.40
CA SER A 187 7.63 26.31 5.37
C SER A 187 6.95 27.52 4.71
N GLU A 188 6.21 27.33 3.62
CA GLU A 188 5.50 28.43 2.95
C GLU A 188 4.35 28.95 3.81
N ARG A 189 3.60 28.07 4.49
CA ARG A 189 2.53 28.46 5.43
C ARG A 189 3.03 29.28 6.61
N SER A 190 4.26 29.05 7.05
CA SER A 190 4.85 29.77 8.18
C SER A 190 5.22 31.22 7.86
N ARG A 191 5.17 31.60 6.57
CA ARG A 191 5.48 32.96 6.14
C ARG A 191 4.33 33.92 6.44
N SER A 192 4.67 35.15 6.81
CA SER A 192 3.69 36.19 7.13
C SER A 192 2.85 36.65 5.93
N ASP A 193 3.34 36.44 4.71
CA ASP A 193 2.69 36.79 3.45
C ASP A 193 1.94 35.62 2.79
N TYR A 194 1.77 34.50 3.52
CA TYR A 194 1.08 33.32 3.00
C TYR A 194 -0.40 33.60 2.76
N ASP A 195 -0.88 33.24 1.57
CA ASP A 195 -2.30 33.29 1.22
C ASP A 195 -3.00 32.01 1.68
N ALA A 196 -3.88 32.13 2.67
CA ALA A 196 -4.63 31.00 3.25
C ALA A 196 -5.56 30.29 2.26
N ASN A 197 -5.85 30.90 1.10
CA ASN A 197 -6.66 30.29 0.04
C ASN A 197 -5.80 29.76 -1.12
N THR A 198 -4.50 29.55 -0.90
CA THR A 198 -3.62 28.92 -1.90
C THR A 198 -4.16 27.55 -2.28
N ARG A 199 -4.24 27.27 -3.59
CA ARG A 199 -4.78 26.01 -4.12
C ARG A 199 -3.64 25.05 -4.45
N HIS A 200 -3.63 23.89 -3.81
CA HIS A 200 -2.59 22.89 -3.90
C HIS A 200 -3.04 21.68 -4.72
N CYS A 201 -2.23 21.25 -5.67
CA CYS A 201 -2.39 19.99 -6.39
C CYS A 201 -1.14 19.13 -6.19
N LEU A 202 -1.28 17.93 -5.64
CA LEU A 202 -0.18 16.98 -5.47
C LEU A 202 -0.45 15.72 -6.30
N TYR A 203 0.48 15.38 -7.18
CA TYR A 203 0.44 14.15 -7.96
C TYR A 203 1.12 13.00 -7.21
N GLY A 204 0.46 11.85 -7.16
CA GLY A 204 1.06 10.59 -6.75
C GLY A 204 0.04 9.49 -6.43
N LEU A 205 0.48 8.23 -6.50
CA LEU A 205 -0.40 7.06 -6.37
C LEU A 205 -0.45 6.47 -4.96
N ASP A 206 0.41 6.91 -4.05
CA ASP A 206 0.43 6.37 -2.69
C ASP A 206 -0.78 6.86 -1.88
N ALA A 207 -1.29 5.98 -1.01
CA ALA A 207 -2.41 6.28 -0.13
C ALA A 207 -2.01 7.27 0.97
N ASP A 208 -0.74 7.29 1.34
CA ASP A 208 -0.17 8.15 2.38
C ASP A 208 -0.29 9.63 2.00
N LEU A 209 -0.32 9.96 0.70
CA LEU A 209 -0.54 11.32 0.22
C LEU A 209 -1.92 11.88 0.61
N ILE A 210 -2.94 11.02 0.80
CA ILE A 210 -4.25 11.45 1.30
C ILE A 210 -4.12 11.90 2.76
N MET A 211 -3.43 11.09 3.57
CA MET A 211 -3.19 11.39 4.99
C MET A 211 -2.31 12.64 5.16
N LEU A 212 -1.23 12.74 4.40
CA LEU A 212 -0.33 13.88 4.44
C LEU A 212 -1.02 15.16 3.93
N GLY A 213 -1.81 15.04 2.85
CA GLY A 213 -2.57 16.16 2.30
C GLY A 213 -3.59 16.70 3.28
N ILE A 214 -4.37 15.85 3.96
CA ILE A 214 -5.37 16.32 4.94
C ILE A 214 -4.71 16.86 6.22
N CYS A 215 -3.60 16.25 6.66
CA CYS A 215 -2.78 16.70 7.80
C CYS A 215 -2.12 18.08 7.55
N SER A 216 -2.04 18.53 6.29
CA SER A 216 -1.63 19.90 6.00
C SER A 216 -2.64 20.94 6.47
N HIS A 217 -3.90 20.56 6.70
CA HIS A 217 -5.00 21.46 7.05
C HIS A 217 -5.22 22.61 6.03
N GLU A 218 -4.73 22.47 4.79
CA GLU A 218 -5.02 23.42 3.71
C GLU A 218 -6.48 23.30 3.24
N PRO A 219 -7.22 24.41 3.10
CA PRO A 219 -8.63 24.38 2.68
C PRO A 219 -8.83 23.89 1.24
N HIS A 220 -7.89 24.22 0.35
CA HIS A 220 -7.98 23.93 -1.08
C HIS A 220 -6.85 23.00 -1.52
N PHE A 221 -7.03 21.70 -1.29
CA PHE A 221 -6.05 20.69 -1.61
C PHE A 221 -6.69 19.58 -2.44
N ALA A 222 -6.06 19.22 -3.56
CA ALA A 222 -6.45 18.10 -4.40
C ALA A 222 -5.26 17.17 -4.71
N LEU A 223 -5.56 15.90 -4.93
CA LEU A 223 -4.60 14.90 -5.37
C LEU A 223 -4.89 14.47 -6.80
N LEU A 224 -3.89 14.63 -7.67
CA LEU A 224 -3.96 14.13 -9.04
C LEU A 224 -3.47 12.69 -9.07
N ARG A 225 -4.28 11.77 -9.60
CA ARG A 225 -4.02 10.33 -9.59
C ARG A 225 -4.38 9.71 -10.93
N GLU A 226 -3.72 8.62 -11.28
CA GLU A 226 -4.12 7.82 -12.44
C GLU A 226 -5.30 6.91 -12.07
N GLU A 227 -6.18 6.64 -13.05
CA GLU A 227 -7.27 5.68 -12.89
C GLU A 227 -6.71 4.27 -12.67
N VAL A 228 -7.01 3.70 -11.50
CA VAL A 228 -6.72 2.29 -11.22
C VAL A 228 -7.90 1.44 -11.68
N LYS A 229 -7.78 0.79 -12.84
CA LYS A 229 -8.81 -0.13 -13.35
C LYS A 229 -8.81 -1.43 -12.55
N PHE A 230 -9.82 -1.62 -11.70
CA PHE A 230 -9.97 -2.84 -10.91
C PHE A 230 -10.60 -3.98 -11.73
N GLY A 231 -9.85 -5.05 -12.00
CA GLY A 231 -10.35 -6.26 -12.66
C GLY A 231 -9.26 -7.08 -13.36
N ARG A 232 -9.53 -8.36 -13.66
CA ARG A 232 -8.64 -9.20 -14.49
C ARG A 232 -8.51 -8.56 -15.87
N GLN A 233 -7.36 -7.96 -16.17
CA GLN A 233 -7.04 -7.54 -17.53
C GLN A 233 -7.05 -8.78 -18.42
N LYS A 234 -8.08 -8.90 -19.27
CA LYS A 234 -8.09 -9.92 -20.34
C LYS A 234 -6.90 -9.62 -21.25
N ASN A 235 -6.00 -10.60 -21.38
CA ASN A 235 -4.89 -10.67 -22.34
C ASN A 235 -4.94 -9.56 -23.41
N ARG A 236 -4.24 -8.45 -23.17
CA ARG A 236 -3.88 -7.52 -24.25
C ARG A 236 -2.80 -8.23 -25.09
N ASN A 237 -3.26 -9.06 -26.01
CA ASN A 237 -2.44 -9.59 -27.09
C ASN A 237 -2.01 -8.41 -27.97
N GLY A 238 -0.88 -7.79 -27.65
CA GLY A 238 -0.33 -6.65 -28.39
C GLY A 238 0.37 -5.66 -27.48
N LYS A 239 1.69 -5.76 -27.42
CA LYS A 239 2.63 -4.87 -26.75
C LYS A 239 2.54 -3.44 -27.32
N HIS A 240 1.70 -2.59 -26.74
CA HIS A 240 1.89 -1.15 -26.84
C HIS A 240 1.87 -0.54 -25.44
N ARG A 241 2.94 0.20 -25.14
CA ARG A 241 2.99 1.11 -24.01
C ARG A 241 1.81 2.08 -24.17
N THR A 242 0.92 2.13 -23.18
CA THR A 242 -0.18 3.11 -23.13
C THR A 242 0.44 4.50 -23.28
N SER A 243 0.03 5.27 -24.30
CA SER A 243 0.48 6.66 -24.42
C SER A 243 0.01 7.41 -23.17
N VAL A 244 0.77 8.43 -22.74
CA VAL A 244 0.35 9.26 -21.59
C VAL A 244 -1.02 9.89 -21.85
N ASP A 245 -1.32 10.19 -23.12
CA ASP A 245 -2.61 10.74 -23.57
C ASP A 245 -3.80 9.78 -23.43
N GLU A 246 -3.56 8.47 -23.28
CA GLU A 246 -4.60 7.45 -23.10
C GLU A 246 -4.89 7.17 -21.61
N ILE A 247 -4.10 7.74 -20.70
CA ILE A 247 -4.25 7.55 -19.27
C ILE A 247 -5.37 8.46 -18.78
N THR A 248 -6.39 7.86 -18.16
CA THR A 248 -7.42 8.63 -17.45
C THR A 248 -6.86 9.13 -16.13
N PHE A 249 -6.98 10.44 -15.87
CA PHE A 249 -6.61 11.03 -14.58
C PHE A 249 -7.86 11.34 -13.75
N HIS A 250 -7.72 11.18 -12.44
CA HIS A 250 -8.72 11.52 -11.45
C HIS A 250 -8.15 12.60 -10.53
N LEU A 251 -8.98 13.58 -10.21
CA LEU A 251 -8.68 14.59 -9.20
C LEU A 251 -9.48 14.28 -7.94
N LEU A 252 -8.78 13.92 -6.87
CA LEU A 252 -9.38 13.64 -5.57
C LEU A 252 -9.35 14.91 -4.71
N HIS A 253 -10.52 15.42 -4.35
CA HIS A 253 -10.69 16.66 -3.60
C HIS A 253 -10.63 16.41 -2.10
N LEU A 254 -9.56 16.87 -1.44
CA LEU A 254 -9.45 16.77 0.02
C LEU A 254 -10.36 17.77 0.73
N SER A 255 -10.74 18.87 0.08
CA SER A 255 -11.77 19.79 0.59
C SER A 255 -13.09 19.06 0.86
N LEU A 256 -13.56 18.25 -0.10
CA LEU A 256 -14.76 17.43 0.05
C LEU A 256 -14.56 16.34 1.09
N LEU A 257 -13.37 15.73 1.17
CA LEU A 257 -13.08 14.75 2.22
C LEU A 257 -13.22 15.37 3.61
N ARG A 258 -12.75 16.59 3.82
CA ARG A 258 -12.93 17.31 5.10
C ARG A 258 -14.41 17.53 5.42
N GLU A 259 -15.22 17.88 4.43
CA GLU A 259 -16.68 17.99 4.60
C GLU A 259 -17.30 16.65 4.98
N TYR A 260 -16.95 15.56 4.29
CA TYR A 260 -17.42 14.21 4.63
C TYR A 260 -17.04 13.82 6.06
N LEU A 261 -15.79 14.04 6.47
CA LEU A 261 -15.35 13.77 7.85
C LEU A 261 -16.08 14.65 8.85
N SER A 262 -16.38 15.90 8.51
CA SER A 262 -17.17 16.79 9.38
C SER A 262 -18.58 16.24 9.64
N TRP A 263 -19.21 15.62 8.64
CA TRP A 263 -20.51 14.97 8.78
C TRP A 263 -20.42 13.63 9.50
N GLU A 264 -19.39 12.84 9.21
CA GLU A 264 -19.13 11.54 9.83
C GLU A 264 -19.00 11.68 11.36
N PHE A 265 -18.30 12.72 11.82
CA PHE A 265 -18.03 12.98 13.23
C PHE A 265 -18.93 14.06 13.85
N TYR A 266 -19.89 14.62 13.10
CA TYR A 266 -20.84 15.61 13.61
C TYR A 266 -21.56 15.20 14.91
N PRO A 267 -21.98 13.92 15.10
CA PRO A 267 -22.64 13.51 16.34
C PRO A 267 -21.81 13.66 17.61
N LEU A 268 -20.48 13.83 17.50
CA LEU A 268 -19.61 14.10 18.65
C LEU A 268 -19.85 15.49 19.22
N LYS A 269 -20.21 16.47 18.40
CA LYS A 269 -20.37 17.87 18.81
C LYS A 269 -21.30 18.07 20.00
N GLU A 270 -22.34 17.23 20.13
CA GLU A 270 -23.31 17.29 21.23
C GLU A 270 -22.90 16.46 22.46
N LYS A 271 -21.96 15.52 22.29
CA LYS A 271 -21.56 14.55 23.32
C LYS A 271 -20.28 14.92 24.05
N LEU A 272 -19.45 15.78 23.46
CA LEU A 272 -18.14 16.11 24.02
C LEU A 272 -18.25 16.96 25.29
N PRO A 273 -17.42 16.69 26.31
CA PRO A 273 -17.31 17.53 27.49
C PRO A 273 -16.43 18.78 27.28
N PHE A 274 -15.88 18.95 26.08
CA PHE A 274 -15.02 20.07 25.65
C PHE A 274 -15.42 20.56 24.25
N ASP A 275 -14.84 21.69 23.81
CA ASP A 275 -15.20 22.32 22.54
C ASP A 275 -14.85 21.44 21.34
N TYR A 276 -15.81 21.29 20.43
CA TYR A 276 -15.62 20.55 19.18
C TYR A 276 -14.83 21.40 18.17
N ASP A 277 -13.70 20.87 17.75
CA ASP A 277 -12.84 21.32 16.66
C ASP A 277 -12.65 20.22 15.61
N LEU A 278 -12.93 20.54 14.34
CA LEU A 278 -12.78 19.61 13.23
C LEU A 278 -11.30 19.31 12.93
N GLU A 279 -10.42 20.29 13.08
CA GLU A 279 -9.00 20.12 12.74
C GLU A 279 -8.35 19.09 13.67
N SER A 280 -8.66 19.16 14.96
CA SER A 280 -8.23 18.17 15.95
C SER A 280 -8.86 16.77 15.71
N VAL A 281 -10.10 16.69 15.22
CA VAL A 281 -10.70 15.41 14.81
C VAL A 281 -9.99 14.83 13.59
N ILE A 282 -9.60 15.66 12.62
CA ILE A 282 -8.79 15.25 11.46
C ILE A 282 -7.43 14.72 11.92
N ASP A 283 -6.78 15.38 12.89
CA ASP A 283 -5.51 14.93 13.47
C ASP A 283 -5.62 13.55 14.14
N ASP A 284 -6.72 13.30 14.86
CA ASP A 284 -7.04 11.98 15.42
C ASP A 284 -7.41 10.95 14.34
N TRP A 285 -8.07 11.39 13.27
CA TRP A 285 -8.41 10.53 12.13
C TRP A 285 -7.17 10.05 11.38
N VAL A 286 -6.18 10.92 11.18
CA VAL A 286 -4.87 10.57 10.62
C VAL A 286 -4.16 9.55 11.52
N LEU A 287 -4.24 9.71 12.85
CA LEU A 287 -3.72 8.72 13.80
C LEU A 287 -4.39 7.35 13.62
N MET A 288 -5.72 7.30 13.49
CA MET A 288 -6.44 6.05 13.20
C MET A 288 -5.99 5.44 11.87
N GLY A 289 -5.71 6.27 10.86
CA GLY A 289 -5.10 5.87 9.60
C GLY A 289 -3.77 5.13 9.79
N PHE A 290 -2.86 5.69 10.60
CA PHE A 290 -1.56 5.09 10.88
C PHE A 290 -1.64 3.78 11.66
N LEU A 291 -2.68 3.56 12.46
CA LEU A 291 -2.90 2.29 13.17
C LEU A 291 -3.21 1.13 12.22
N ILE A 292 -3.90 1.39 11.11
CA ILE A 292 -4.21 0.38 10.10
C ILE A 292 -2.93 0.01 9.35
N GLY A 293 -2.12 1.01 9.01
CA GLY A 293 -0.88 0.77 8.32
C GLY A 293 -0.08 2.03 8.09
N ASN A 294 1.23 1.84 8.02
CA ASN A 294 2.19 2.85 7.59
C ASN A 294 3.48 2.13 7.18
N ASP A 295 4.38 2.85 6.52
CA ASP A 295 5.64 2.29 6.02
C ASP A 295 6.68 1.98 7.12
N PHE A 296 6.46 2.43 8.36
CA PHE A 296 7.47 2.45 9.42
C PHE A 296 7.29 1.37 10.49
N ILE A 297 6.05 0.93 10.72
CA ILE A 297 5.68 -0.03 11.77
C ILE A 297 5.00 -1.24 11.13
N PRO A 298 5.29 -2.47 11.58
CA PRO A 298 4.52 -3.65 11.15
C PRO A 298 3.02 -3.46 11.39
N HIS A 299 2.19 -3.94 10.46
CA HIS A 299 0.74 -3.88 10.61
C HIS A 299 0.29 -4.64 11.87
N LEU A 300 -0.73 -4.10 12.54
CA LEU A 300 -1.42 -4.83 13.58
C LEU A 300 -2.13 -6.05 12.96
N PRO A 301 -2.04 -7.25 13.58
CA PRO A 301 -2.74 -8.42 13.08
C PRO A 301 -4.26 -8.18 13.15
N HIS A 302 -5.00 -8.62 12.15
CA HIS A 302 -6.47 -8.50 12.06
C HIS A 302 -7.03 -7.06 12.00
N VAL A 303 -6.17 -6.06 11.78
CA VAL A 303 -6.57 -4.66 11.61
C VAL A 303 -6.27 -4.23 10.18
N HIS A 304 -6.99 -4.85 9.24
CA HIS A 304 -6.86 -4.52 7.83
C HIS A 304 -8.17 -3.97 7.25
N ILE A 305 -8.07 -3.17 6.19
CA ILE A 305 -9.25 -2.56 5.54
C ILE A 305 -10.22 -3.61 4.99
N HIS A 306 -9.73 -4.80 4.61
CA HIS A 306 -10.58 -5.88 4.13
C HIS A 306 -11.37 -6.58 5.24
N GLU A 307 -11.05 -6.30 6.51
CA GLU A 307 -11.70 -6.83 7.71
C GLU A 307 -12.52 -5.74 8.42
N ASP A 308 -12.93 -4.68 7.71
CA ASP A 308 -13.71 -3.56 8.26
C ASP A 308 -13.06 -2.84 9.46
N ALA A 309 -11.73 -2.75 9.47
CA ALA A 309 -10.98 -2.07 10.53
C ALA A 309 -11.31 -0.56 10.67
N LEU A 310 -11.56 0.15 9.57
CA LEU A 310 -11.89 1.59 9.60
C LEU A 310 -13.23 1.88 10.28
N PRO A 311 -14.34 1.23 9.90
CA PRO A 311 -15.59 1.34 10.64
C PRO A 311 -15.44 1.02 12.14
N LEU A 312 -14.67 -0.02 12.49
CA LEU A 312 -14.40 -0.38 13.88
C LEU A 312 -13.67 0.73 14.65
N LEU A 313 -12.65 1.33 14.02
CA LEU A 313 -11.90 2.45 14.58
C LEU A 313 -12.81 3.67 14.78
N TYR A 314 -13.65 4.02 13.80
CA TYR A 314 -14.59 5.15 13.92
C TYR A 314 -15.62 4.91 15.02
N ALA A 315 -16.17 3.70 15.12
CA ALA A 315 -17.12 3.34 16.16
C ALA A 315 -16.47 3.45 17.55
N THR A 316 -15.25 2.93 17.69
CA THR A 316 -14.46 3.01 18.92
C THR A 316 -14.14 4.48 19.28
N TYR A 317 -13.76 5.29 18.30
CA TYR A 317 -13.49 6.71 18.50
C TYR A 317 -14.72 7.48 18.98
N ASN A 318 -15.88 7.24 18.34
CA ASN A 318 -17.15 7.83 18.71
C ASN A 318 -17.63 7.44 20.13
N GLU A 319 -17.27 6.24 20.59
CA GLU A 319 -17.56 5.77 21.95
C GLU A 319 -16.61 6.38 22.99
N VAL A 320 -15.32 6.47 22.67
CA VAL A 320 -14.26 6.83 23.60
C VAL A 320 -14.12 8.33 23.78
N LEU A 321 -14.14 9.12 22.70
CA LEU A 321 -13.82 10.55 22.75
C LEU A 321 -14.68 11.34 23.78
N PRO A 322 -16.00 11.09 23.92
CA PRO A 322 -16.82 11.74 24.96
C PRO A 322 -16.42 11.44 26.41
N GLN A 323 -15.64 10.36 26.63
CA GLN A 323 -15.15 9.96 27.96
C GLN A 323 -13.80 10.62 28.30
N LEU A 324 -13.17 11.27 27.32
CA LEU A 324 -11.88 11.92 27.47
C LEU A 324 -12.06 13.39 27.86
N ASP A 325 -10.98 14.01 28.33
CA ASP A 325 -10.87 15.42 28.67
C ASP A 325 -10.32 16.29 27.52
N GLY A 326 -10.07 15.69 26.34
CA GLY A 326 -9.61 16.36 25.13
C GLY A 326 -9.27 15.37 24.01
N TYR A 327 -8.64 15.85 22.95
CA TYR A 327 -8.22 15.06 21.77
C TYR A 327 -7.05 14.13 22.05
N ILE A 328 -6.86 13.10 21.21
CA ILE A 328 -5.79 12.10 21.40
C ILE A 328 -4.45 12.62 20.86
N ASN A 329 -4.48 13.28 19.72
CA ASN A 329 -3.37 13.90 19.03
C ASN A 329 -3.48 15.43 19.12
N GLU A 330 -2.53 16.07 19.80
CA GLU A 330 -2.47 17.53 19.95
C GLU A 330 -1.32 18.07 19.11
N ALA A 331 -1.62 18.49 17.86
CA ALA A 331 -0.65 19.04 16.92
C ALA A 331 0.60 18.15 16.70
N GLY A 332 0.41 16.84 16.62
CA GLY A 332 1.47 15.85 16.44
C GLY A 332 2.04 15.27 17.74
N ILE A 333 1.60 15.76 18.91
CA ILE A 333 1.98 15.22 20.21
C ILE A 333 0.87 14.31 20.72
N LEU A 334 1.17 13.02 20.90
CA LEU A 334 0.21 12.05 21.42
C LEU A 334 0.04 12.17 22.94
N ASN A 335 -1.21 12.35 23.37
CA ASN A 335 -1.58 12.19 24.76
C ASN A 335 -1.73 10.71 25.09
N LEU A 336 -0.66 10.12 25.64
CA LEU A 336 -0.58 8.68 25.90
C LEU A 336 -1.68 8.15 26.84
N LYS A 337 -2.17 8.97 27.79
CA LYS A 337 -3.23 8.55 28.71
C LYS A 337 -4.56 8.38 27.97
N ARG A 338 -4.90 9.35 27.12
CA ARG A 338 -6.10 9.30 26.27
C ARG A 338 -5.99 8.18 25.24
N PHE A 339 -4.82 8.04 24.63
CA PHE A 339 -4.54 6.97 23.68
C PHE A 339 -4.61 5.57 24.30
N GLU A 340 -4.17 5.40 25.55
CA GLU A 340 -4.31 4.13 26.27
C GLU A 340 -5.79 3.74 26.46
N ILE A 341 -6.66 4.70 26.79
CA ILE A 341 -8.11 4.46 26.92
C ILE A 341 -8.71 4.04 25.57
N PHE A 342 -8.30 4.72 24.49
CA PHE A 342 -8.71 4.36 23.13
C PHE A 342 -8.29 2.93 22.78
N LEU A 343 -7.01 2.58 22.94
CA LEU A 343 -6.50 1.23 22.63
C LEU A 343 -7.14 0.14 23.49
N LYS A 344 -7.45 0.40 24.77
CA LYS A 344 -8.15 -0.57 25.62
C LYS A 344 -9.55 -0.88 25.11
N ASN A 345 -10.30 0.12 24.65
CA ASN A 345 -11.63 -0.11 24.09
C ASN A 345 -11.57 -0.70 22.68
N PHE A 346 -10.60 -0.28 21.87
CA PHE A 346 -10.33 -0.90 20.58
C PHE A 346 -10.04 -2.40 20.73
N ALA A 347 -9.18 -2.79 21.66
CA ALA A 347 -8.87 -4.20 21.93
C ALA A 347 -10.09 -5.02 22.41
N LYS A 348 -11.04 -4.40 23.13
CA LYS A 348 -12.29 -5.08 23.52
C LYS A 348 -13.18 -5.32 22.31
N ASN A 349 -13.31 -4.31 21.45
CA ASN A 349 -14.14 -4.37 20.25
C ASN A 349 -13.56 -5.36 19.22
N ASP A 350 -12.24 -5.33 19.04
CA ASP A 350 -11.49 -6.30 18.24
C ASP A 350 -11.70 -7.74 18.74
N ARG A 351 -11.55 -7.97 20.05
CA ARG A 351 -11.81 -9.28 20.66
C ARG A 351 -13.25 -9.75 20.46
N LYS A 352 -14.22 -8.84 20.51
CA LYS A 352 -15.63 -9.17 20.27
C LYS A 352 -15.85 -9.60 18.83
N ASN A 353 -15.34 -8.82 17.87
CA ASN A 353 -15.42 -9.16 16.45
C ASN A 353 -14.75 -10.50 16.14
N PHE A 354 -13.60 -10.77 16.76
CA PHE A 354 -12.92 -12.06 16.61
C PHE A 354 -13.79 -13.24 17.08
N ILE A 355 -14.45 -13.12 18.24
CA ILE A 355 -15.35 -14.16 18.76
C ILE A 355 -16.55 -14.35 17.83
N GLU A 356 -17.16 -13.27 17.34
CA GLU A 356 -18.29 -13.34 16.39
C GLU A 356 -17.90 -14.03 15.08
N GLN A 357 -16.72 -13.74 14.53
CA GLN A 357 -16.20 -14.43 13.35
C GLN A 357 -15.95 -15.92 13.60
N MET A 358 -15.38 -16.28 14.76
CA MET A 358 -15.18 -17.68 15.13
C MET A 358 -16.51 -18.43 15.26
N ASP A 359 -17.52 -17.81 15.86
CA ASP A 359 -18.86 -18.40 16.00
C ASP A 359 -19.54 -18.57 14.64
N ASP A 360 -19.40 -17.60 13.73
CA ASP A 360 -19.91 -17.69 12.37
C ASP A 360 -19.21 -18.80 11.56
N GLU A 361 -17.89 -18.93 11.67
CA GLU A 361 -17.14 -20.03 11.05
C GLU A 361 -17.53 -21.40 11.63
N ALA A 362 -17.70 -21.50 12.95
CA ALA A 362 -18.18 -22.70 13.61
C ALA A 362 -19.61 -23.06 13.16
N TYR A 363 -20.48 -22.07 13.00
CA TYR A 363 -21.83 -22.26 12.50
C TYR A 363 -21.85 -22.70 11.02
N LEU A 364 -21.06 -22.04 10.17
CA LEU A 364 -20.95 -22.38 8.75
C LEU A 364 -20.34 -23.77 8.55
N SER A 365 -19.31 -24.12 9.31
CA SER A 365 -18.72 -25.45 9.29
C SER A 365 -19.73 -26.51 9.73
N SER A 366 -20.48 -26.29 10.82
CA SER A 366 -21.55 -27.21 11.26
C SER A 366 -22.66 -27.43 10.21
N LYS A 367 -22.99 -26.39 9.43
CA LYS A 367 -23.91 -26.50 8.28
C LYS A 367 -23.32 -27.28 7.11
N ARG A 368 -22.02 -27.17 6.86
CA ARG A 368 -21.32 -27.94 5.83
C ARG A 368 -21.23 -29.43 6.21
N THR A 369 -20.92 -29.76 7.47
CA THR A 369 -20.90 -31.15 7.96
C THR A 369 -22.29 -31.76 8.01
N SER A 370 -23.31 -31.01 8.46
CA SER A 370 -24.70 -31.52 8.45
C SER A 370 -25.26 -31.71 7.04
N ASN A 371 -24.87 -30.90 6.05
CA ASN A 371 -25.22 -31.13 4.64
C ASN A 371 -24.45 -32.29 4.01
N ALA A 372 -23.21 -32.56 4.43
CA ALA A 372 -22.48 -33.76 4.03
C ALA A 372 -23.18 -35.02 4.59
N TRP A 373 -23.61 -35.00 5.85
CA TRP A 373 -24.42 -36.06 6.46
C TRP A 373 -25.78 -36.23 5.77
N ARG A 374 -26.47 -35.13 5.42
CA ARG A 374 -27.75 -35.18 4.69
C ARG A 374 -27.61 -35.71 3.26
N LYS A 375 -26.50 -35.40 2.57
CA LYS A 375 -26.20 -35.97 1.24
C LYS A 375 -25.86 -37.46 1.32
N SER A 376 -25.06 -37.88 2.30
CA SER A 376 -24.80 -39.31 2.56
C SER A 376 -26.08 -40.07 2.94
N ALA A 377 -26.93 -39.50 3.80
CA ALA A 377 -28.19 -40.10 4.20
C ALA A 377 -29.22 -40.20 3.05
N PHE A 378 -29.16 -39.33 2.04
CA PHE A 378 -30.00 -39.43 0.84
C PHE A 378 -29.46 -40.43 -0.20
N THR A 379 -28.16 -40.75 -0.18
CA THR A 379 -27.57 -41.79 -1.02
C THR A 379 -27.64 -43.19 -0.41
N SER A 380 -27.85 -43.32 0.91
CA SER A 380 -27.89 -44.62 1.60
C SER A 380 -29.25 -45.32 1.62
N ASN A 381 -30.29 -44.77 0.97
CA ASN A 381 -31.65 -45.32 1.01
C ASN A 381 -32.02 -46.20 -0.21
N ASN A 382 -31.06 -46.69 -0.98
CA ASN A 382 -31.37 -47.41 -2.22
C ASN A 382 -30.62 -48.72 -2.48
N ASP A 383 -29.97 -49.35 -1.50
CA ASP A 383 -29.49 -50.72 -1.67
C ASP A 383 -29.59 -51.53 -0.37
N GLU A 384 -30.67 -52.30 -0.25
CA GLU A 384 -30.66 -53.53 0.56
C GLU A 384 -29.82 -54.59 -0.17
N GLN A 385 -28.66 -54.97 0.37
CA GLN A 385 -28.23 -56.37 0.42
C GLN A 385 -27.00 -56.61 1.32
N SER A 386 -27.25 -57.30 2.43
CA SER A 386 -26.40 -58.23 3.21
C SER A 386 -24.90 -57.95 3.37
N PHE A 387 -24.41 -57.83 4.62
CA PHE A 387 -23.82 -58.93 5.41
C PHE A 387 -23.35 -58.41 6.80
N ASN A 388 -23.35 -59.28 7.80
CA ASN A 388 -23.13 -59.04 9.25
C ASN A 388 -21.82 -58.33 9.63
N GLU A 389 -21.89 -57.40 10.58
CA GLU A 389 -20.77 -56.95 11.44
C GLU A 389 -20.99 -57.42 12.88
N ASP A 390 -20.03 -58.17 13.40
CA ASP A 390 -19.85 -58.37 14.84
C ASP A 390 -19.29 -57.07 15.46
N LEU A 391 -19.99 -56.57 16.48
CA LEU A 391 -19.55 -55.46 17.31
C LEU A 391 -18.39 -55.88 18.23
N GLU A 392 -17.34 -55.06 18.30
CA GLU A 392 -16.63 -54.83 19.56
C GLU A 392 -16.51 -53.34 19.87
N MET A 393 -17.01 -53.00 21.06
CA MET A 393 -17.03 -51.67 21.66
C MET A 393 -15.72 -51.50 22.46
N PHE A 394 -14.96 -50.42 22.24
CA PHE A 394 -13.87 -50.06 23.14
C PHE A 394 -14.06 -48.63 23.67
N ASP A 395 -14.34 -48.60 24.98
CA ASP A 395 -14.62 -47.43 25.80
C ASP A 395 -13.32 -46.66 26.14
N LEU A 396 -13.44 -45.34 26.19
CA LEU A 396 -12.40 -44.39 26.56
C LEU A 396 -12.55 -44.04 28.04
N SER A 397 -11.65 -44.53 28.89
CA SER A 397 -11.33 -43.82 30.12
C SER A 397 -9.92 -44.12 30.66
N ASN A 398 -9.26 -43.02 31.02
CA ASN A 398 -8.17 -42.85 31.99
C ASN A 398 -6.70 -42.99 31.53
N ASP A 399 -6.18 -41.81 31.20
CA ASP A 399 -5.16 -41.06 31.97
C ASP A 399 -3.67 -41.41 31.92
N GLU A 400 -2.94 -40.35 31.52
CA GLU A 400 -1.68 -39.84 32.05
C GLU A 400 -0.38 -40.68 31.93
N LYS A 401 0.54 -40.22 31.06
CA LYS A 401 1.79 -39.49 31.47
C LYS A 401 2.79 -39.36 30.32
N ASN A 402 3.24 -38.10 30.12
CA ASN A 402 4.58 -37.67 29.69
C ASN A 402 5.04 -38.08 28.27
N LYS A 403 5.71 -37.25 27.45
CA LYS A 403 6.62 -36.14 27.75
C LYS A 403 6.89 -35.35 26.45
N VAL A 404 6.99 -34.04 26.62
CA VAL A 404 7.61 -32.99 25.78
C VAL A 404 8.64 -33.49 24.75
N THR A 405 8.48 -33.07 23.49
CA THR A 405 9.60 -32.60 22.64
C THR A 405 9.13 -31.40 21.82
N GLU A 406 9.77 -30.26 22.04
CA GLU A 406 9.63 -29.03 21.27
C GLU A 406 10.37 -29.18 19.93
N GLU A 407 9.68 -28.95 18.82
CA GLU A 407 10.31 -28.49 17.58
C GLU A 407 9.59 -27.22 17.12
N TYR A 408 10.16 -26.07 17.49
CA TYR A 408 9.82 -24.77 16.93
C TYR A 408 10.24 -24.73 15.45
N SER A 409 9.25 -24.78 14.56
CA SER A 409 9.40 -24.30 13.19
C SER A 409 8.83 -22.88 13.13
N SER A 410 9.73 -21.89 13.17
CA SER A 410 9.39 -20.48 12.98
C SER A 410 8.97 -20.24 11.52
N LYS A 411 7.66 -20.25 11.23
CA LYS A 411 7.12 -19.65 10.01
C LYS A 411 6.91 -18.16 10.25
N GLY A 412 7.75 -17.35 9.60
CA GLY A 412 7.66 -15.89 9.62
C GLY A 412 6.40 -15.40 8.89
N ALA A 413 5.81 -14.33 9.43
CA ALA A 413 4.58 -13.68 8.99
C ALA A 413 4.74 -12.83 7.72
N PHE A 414 5.23 -13.41 6.63
CA PHE A 414 5.39 -12.71 5.35
C PHE A 414 5.04 -13.63 4.18
N ASP A 415 3.83 -14.18 4.21
CA ASP A 415 3.25 -14.85 3.05
C ASP A 415 1.72 -14.75 3.15
N SER A 416 1.19 -13.61 2.71
CA SER A 416 -0.23 -13.47 2.40
C SER A 416 -0.37 -12.41 1.31
N ASP A 417 -0.13 -12.82 0.07
CA ASP A 417 -0.97 -12.46 -1.09
C ASP A 417 -0.32 -12.99 -2.38
N SER A 418 -0.56 -14.26 -2.66
CA SER A 418 -0.56 -14.74 -4.04
C SER A 418 -1.61 -15.83 -4.18
N ASN A 419 -2.74 -15.48 -4.78
CA ASN A 419 -3.68 -16.45 -5.33
C ASN A 419 -3.00 -17.18 -6.49
N ALA A 420 -2.42 -18.34 -6.21
CA ALA A 420 -2.15 -19.37 -7.22
C ALA A 420 -3.08 -20.56 -6.92
N SER A 421 -4.01 -20.77 -7.84
CA SER A 421 -4.96 -21.87 -7.86
C SER A 421 -4.28 -23.24 -7.75
N ASP A 422 -4.97 -24.14 -7.07
CA ASP A 422 -4.74 -25.58 -6.95
C ASP A 422 -4.34 -26.23 -8.28
N GLU A 423 -3.25 -26.99 -8.23
CA GLU A 423 -3.08 -28.29 -8.92
C GLU A 423 -1.72 -28.87 -8.49
N CYS A 424 -1.71 -29.74 -7.48
CA CYS A 424 -0.65 -30.73 -7.25
C CYS A 424 -1.13 -31.77 -6.23
N GLU A 425 -1.74 -32.84 -6.72
CA GLU A 425 -1.75 -34.13 -6.04
C GLU A 425 -1.03 -35.18 -6.90
N GLU A 426 -0.32 -36.06 -6.19
CA GLU A 426 0.34 -37.30 -6.63
C GLU A 426 1.67 -37.19 -7.39
N ILE A 427 2.77 -37.50 -6.69
CA ILE A 427 3.39 -38.83 -6.70
C ILE A 427 4.51 -38.83 -5.65
N ILE A 428 4.27 -39.51 -4.52
CA ILE A 428 5.33 -40.10 -3.69
C ILE A 428 5.00 -41.58 -3.60
N GLU A 429 5.82 -42.43 -4.23
CA GLU A 429 6.16 -43.70 -3.60
C GLU A 429 7.45 -44.32 -4.16
N ARG A 430 8.28 -44.80 -3.22
CA ARG A 430 9.32 -45.82 -3.33
C ARG A 430 10.69 -45.42 -3.90
N ARG A 431 11.67 -45.26 -3.00
CA ARG A 431 12.64 -46.33 -2.71
C ARG A 431 13.42 -46.15 -1.40
N ILE A 432 13.20 -47.17 -0.57
CA ILE A 432 13.86 -47.64 0.64
C ILE A 432 15.41 -47.67 0.57
N LEU A 433 16.01 -47.19 1.67
CA LEU A 433 17.22 -47.62 2.41
C LEU A 433 18.43 -48.24 1.67
N THR A 434 19.62 -47.69 1.96
CA THR A 434 20.78 -48.42 2.51
C THR A 434 21.89 -47.42 2.92
N SER A 435 22.12 -47.24 4.22
CA SER A 435 23.26 -47.79 4.98
C SER A 435 24.59 -46.99 4.88
N THR A 436 24.88 -46.24 5.95
CA THR A 436 26.14 -46.20 6.72
C THR A 436 27.50 -46.09 6.01
N ARG A 437 28.20 -44.97 6.23
CA ARG A 437 29.50 -44.94 6.96
C ARG A 437 29.95 -43.51 7.30
N ALA A 438 30.05 -43.24 8.60
CA ALA A 438 30.82 -42.14 9.15
C ALA A 438 32.24 -42.62 9.48
N VAL A 439 33.29 -41.85 9.12
CA VAL A 439 34.56 -41.80 9.86
C VAL A 439 35.17 -40.39 9.81
N SER A 440 34.93 -39.69 10.91
CA SER A 440 35.76 -38.74 11.68
C SER A 440 37.25 -38.46 11.30
N ARG A 441 37.57 -37.15 11.30
CA ARG A 441 38.79 -36.46 11.80
C ARG A 441 40.15 -36.65 11.10
N LYS A 442 40.78 -35.53 10.71
CA LYS A 442 41.79 -34.82 11.54
C LYS A 442 42.27 -33.51 10.91
N PHE A 443 42.47 -32.52 11.77
CA PHE A 443 43.30 -31.32 11.60
C PHE A 443 44.77 -31.69 11.34
N SER A 444 45.46 -30.91 10.50
CA SER A 444 46.88 -30.58 10.67
C SER A 444 47.24 -29.28 9.94
N ASN A 445 47.95 -28.42 10.68
CA ASN A 445 48.58 -27.17 10.26
C ASN A 445 49.46 -27.32 9.02
N THR A 446 49.38 -26.34 8.12
CA THR A 446 50.47 -25.42 7.74
C THR A 446 49.89 -24.27 6.93
#